data_AF-A0A9Q0YBH6-F1
#
_entry.id   AF-A0A9Q0YBH6-F1
#
_cell.length_a   1.000
_cell.length_b   1.000
_cell.length_c   1.000
_cell.angle_alpha   90.00
_cell.angle_beta   90.00
_cell.angle_gamma   90.00
#
_symmetry.space_group_name_H-M   'P 1'
#
loop_
_entity.id
_entity.type
_entity.pdbx_description
1 polymer ?
#
loop_
_entity_poly.entity_id
_entity_poly.type
_entity_poly.pdbx_seq_one_letter_code
_entity_poly.pdbx_strand_id
1 'polypeptide(L)'
;MAVPFSNTKLRVPRGFQNLLEGLAKEVLRNQPDNIYAFAAVYFSNLLKIRENKVLIQQRLVPNMKIVSIITRPFPRIRVRKMG
;
A
#
# COMPACT_ATOMS: atom_id res chain seq x y z
N MET A 1 -21.19 18.24 -12.16
CA MET A 1 -22.19 17.33 -12.77
C MET A 1 -21.82 15.90 -12.41
N ALA A 2 -22.68 15.19 -11.68
CA ALA A 2 -22.48 13.77 -11.37
C ALA A 2 -23.21 12.96 -12.45
N VAL A 3 -22.46 12.24 -13.27
CA VAL A 3 -23.02 11.34 -14.29
C VAL A 3 -23.69 10.17 -13.55
N PRO A 4 -24.93 9.77 -13.91
CA PRO A 4 -25.57 8.62 -13.28
C PRO A 4 -24.70 7.38 -13.53
N PHE A 5 -24.24 6.74 -12.45
CA PHE A 5 -23.56 5.46 -12.55
C PHE A 5 -24.55 4.47 -13.17
N SER A 6 -24.24 4.02 -14.40
CA SER A 6 -24.93 2.88 -15.00
C SER A 6 -24.98 1.73 -13.99
N ASN A 7 -26.08 0.98 -13.93
CA ASN A 7 -26.26 -0.19 -13.07
C ASN A 7 -25.33 -1.35 -13.48
N THR A 8 -24.02 -1.16 -13.33
CA THR A 8 -22.97 -2.10 -13.67
C THR A 8 -22.29 -2.54 -12.38
N LYS A 9 -22.31 -3.84 -12.11
CA LYS A 9 -21.67 -4.45 -10.92
C LYS A 9 -20.14 -4.30 -10.92
N LEU A 10 -19.58 -3.74 -11.99
CA LEU A 10 -18.14 -3.55 -12.17
C LEU A 10 -17.72 -2.21 -11.56
N ARG A 11 -17.23 -2.25 -10.32
CA ARG A 11 -16.58 -1.10 -9.71
C ARG A 11 -15.10 -1.05 -10.07
N VAL A 12 -14.63 0.14 -10.39
CA VAL A 12 -13.20 0.41 -10.59
C VAL A 12 -12.46 0.12 -9.27
N PRO A 13 -11.37 -0.68 -9.30
CA PRO A 13 -10.57 -0.94 -8.11
C PRO A 13 -10.00 0.33 -7.50
N ARG A 14 -9.88 0.35 -6.17
CA ARG A 14 -9.27 1.48 -5.46
C ARG A 14 -7.82 1.65 -5.91
N GLY A 15 -7.42 2.89 -6.18
CA GLY A 15 -6.06 3.24 -6.62
C GLY A 15 -5.80 3.03 -8.11
N PHE A 16 -6.73 2.46 -8.88
CA PHE A 16 -6.56 2.32 -10.33
C PHE A 16 -6.44 3.68 -11.04
N GLN A 17 -7.27 4.65 -10.64
CA GLN A 17 -7.18 6.02 -11.17
C GLN A 17 -5.80 6.65 -10.91
N ASN A 18 -5.25 6.48 -9.70
CA ASN A 18 -3.94 7.02 -9.35
C ASN A 18 -2.81 6.42 -10.20
N LEU A 19 -2.89 5.12 -10.55
CA LEU A 19 -1.92 4.48 -11.43
C LEU A 19 -1.97 5.06 -12.85
N LEU A 20 -3.17 5.24 -13.40
CA LEU A 20 -3.35 5.83 -14.72
C LEU A 20 -2.91 7.31 -14.76
N GLU A 21 -3.23 8.07 -13.72
CA GLU A 21 -2.79 9.46 -13.60
C GLU A 21 -1.27 9.58 -13.53
N GLY A 22 -0.60 8.67 -12.81
CA GLY A 22 0.86 8.58 -12.76
C GLY A 22 1.47 8.32 -14.13
N LEU A 23 0.96 7.33 -14.87
CA LEU A 23 1.40 7.04 -16.24
C LEU A 23 1.17 8.25 -17.17
N ALA A 24 -0.02 8.86 -17.12
CA ALA A 24 -0.38 9.98 -17.99
C ALA A 24 0.55 11.19 -17.78
N LYS A 25 0.90 11.51 -16.52
CA LYS A 25 1.85 12.58 -16.21
C LYS A 25 3.23 12.34 -16.81
N GLU A 26 3.73 11.11 -16.73
CA GLU A 26 5.05 10.77 -17.27
C GLU A 26 5.06 10.71 -18.80
N VAL A 27 3.97 10.27 -19.43
CA VAL A 27 3.82 10.36 -20.90
C VAL A 27 3.84 11.82 -21.36
N LEU A 28 3.13 12.71 -20.67
CA LEU A 28 3.12 14.13 -21.01
C LEU A 28 4.48 14.81 -20.83
N ARG A 29 5.29 14.35 -19.87
CA ARG A 29 6.64 14.87 -19.60
C ARG A 29 7.66 14.40 -20.62
N ASN A 30 7.63 13.11 -20.96
CA ASN A 30 8.66 12.49 -21.80
C ASN A 30 8.29 12.48 -23.29
N GLN A 31 7.03 12.76 -23.64
CA GLN A 31 6.51 12.75 -25.02
C GLN A 31 7.05 11.57 -25.86
N PRO A 32 6.89 10.32 -25.39
CA PRO A 32 7.48 9.17 -26.06
C PRO A 32 6.76 8.86 -27.38
N ASP A 33 7.51 8.45 -28.41
CA ASP A 33 6.96 8.03 -29.70
C ASP A 33 6.06 6.79 -29.60
N ASN A 34 6.38 5.89 -28.66
CA ASN A 34 5.62 4.66 -28.42
C ASN A 34 5.13 4.57 -26.96
N ILE A 35 3.88 4.94 -26.76
CA ILE A 35 3.22 4.95 -25.46
C ILE A 35 3.11 3.54 -24.86
N TYR A 36 2.88 2.50 -25.68
CA TYR A 36 2.73 1.13 -25.18
C TYR A 36 4.03 0.58 -24.61
N ALA A 37 5.14 0.76 -25.33
CA ALA A 37 6.46 0.35 -24.87
C ALA A 37 6.86 1.14 -23.60
N PHE A 38 6.61 2.45 -23.58
CA PHE A 38 6.84 3.29 -22.41
C PHE A 38 6.05 2.82 -21.19
N ALA A 39 4.75 2.53 -21.35
CA ALA A 39 3.90 2.06 -20.27
C ALA A 39 4.36 0.72 -19.69
N ALA A 40 4.78 -0.23 -20.54
CA ALA A 40 5.31 -1.52 -20.11
C ALA A 40 6.56 -1.35 -19.25
N VAL A 41 7.49 -0.49 -19.66
CA VAL A 41 8.70 -0.17 -18.89
C VAL A 41 8.35 0.55 -17.59
N TYR A 42 7.45 1.54 -17.65
CA TYR A 42 7.00 2.31 -16.49
C TYR A 42 6.42 1.41 -15.40
N PHE A 43 5.46 0.53 -15.75
CA PHE A 43 4.87 -0.38 -14.77
C PHE A 43 5.85 -1.46 -14.29
N SER A 44 6.77 -1.92 -15.14
CA SER A 44 7.84 -2.83 -14.72
C SER A 44 8.74 -2.19 -13.67
N ASN A 45 9.07 -0.91 -13.82
CA ASN A 45 9.86 -0.16 -12.84
C ASN A 45 9.09 0.05 -11.53
N LEU A 46 7.79 0.36 -11.59
CA LEU A 46 6.95 0.47 -10.40
C LEU A 46 6.86 -0.86 -9.62
N LEU A 47 6.76 -1.99 -10.33
CA LEU A 47 6.76 -3.32 -9.71
C LEU A 47 8.09 -3.62 -9.01
N LYS A 48 9.23 -3.36 -9.67
CA LYS A 48 10.56 -3.51 -9.06
C LYS A 48 10.70 -2.64 -7.81
N ILE A 49 10.23 -1.40 -7.84
CA ILE A 49 10.26 -0.51 -6.67
C ILE A 49 9.42 -1.10 -5.53
N ARG A 50 8.23 -1.63 -5.83
CA ARG A 50 7.37 -2.28 -4.84
C ARG A 50 8.05 -3.49 -4.23
N GLU A 51 8.63 -4.37 -5.04
CA GLU A 51 9.31 -5.58 -4.60
C GLU A 51 10.58 -5.26 -3.79
N ASN A 52 11.39 -4.31 -4.24
CA ASN A 52 12.57 -3.85 -3.51
C ASN A 52 12.18 -3.18 -2.17
N LYS A 53 11.08 -2.44 -2.12
CA LYS A 53 10.54 -1.92 -0.85
C LYS A 53 10.14 -3.05 0.09
N VAL A 54 9.53 -4.13 -0.42
CA VAL A 54 9.20 -5.32 0.39
C VAL A 54 10.47 -5.99 0.93
N LEU A 55 11.52 -6.11 0.11
CA LEU A 55 12.81 -6.67 0.54
C LEU A 55 13.52 -5.81 1.60
N ILE A 56 13.47 -4.48 1.48
CA ILE A 56 14.06 -3.57 2.48
C ILE A 56 13.23 -3.57 3.77
N GLN A 57 11.89 -3.64 3.69
CA GLN A 57 11.02 -3.77 4.86
C GLN A 57 11.20 -5.11 5.59
N GLN A 58 11.48 -6.20 4.87
CA GLN A 58 11.78 -7.50 5.48
C GLN A 58 13.19 -7.54 6.07
N ARG A 59 14.17 -6.87 5.46
CA ARG A 59 15.57 -6.84 5.95
C ARG A 59 15.77 -5.90 7.15
N LEU A 60 14.90 -4.90 7.36
CA LEU A 60 14.99 -3.95 8.48
C LEU A 60 14.19 -4.33 9.74
N VAL A 61 13.66 -5.56 9.87
CA VAL A 61 13.12 -6.02 11.16
C VAL A 61 13.49 -7.48 11.50
N PRO A 62 14.75 -7.81 11.84
CA PRO A 62 15.03 -9.09 12.50
C PRO A 62 14.75 -9.08 14.01
N ASN A 63 14.62 -7.93 14.69
CA ASN A 63 14.74 -7.89 16.16
C ASN A 63 13.70 -7.04 16.93
N MET A 64 12.45 -6.99 16.48
CA MET A 64 11.37 -6.49 17.34
C MET A 64 10.71 -7.64 18.13
N LYS A 65 11.50 -8.37 18.93
CA LYS A 65 10.99 -9.32 19.95
C LYS A 65 11.38 -8.96 21.40
N ILE A 66 12.04 -7.82 21.64
CA ILE A 66 12.48 -7.43 22.99
C ILE A 66 11.52 -6.44 23.70
N VAL A 67 10.58 -5.80 23.00
CA VAL A 67 9.75 -4.72 23.57
C VAL A 67 8.29 -5.13 23.90
N SER A 68 8.04 -6.41 24.20
CA SER A 68 6.71 -6.86 24.71
C SER A 68 6.69 -7.14 26.21
N ILE A 69 7.77 -6.85 26.94
CA ILE A 69 7.87 -7.09 28.39
C ILE A 69 7.38 -5.86 29.20
N ILE A 70 7.36 -4.65 28.63
CA ILE A 70 7.15 -3.41 29.40
C ILE A 70 5.76 -2.77 29.21
N THR A 71 4.86 -3.36 28.43
CA THR A 71 3.52 -2.79 28.16
C THR A 71 2.35 -3.70 28.56
N ARG A 72 2.51 -4.54 29.59
CA ARG A 72 1.37 -5.20 30.23
C ARG A 72 0.86 -4.32 31.37
N PRO A 73 -0.42 -3.87 31.36
CA PRO A 73 -1.01 -3.26 32.54
C PRO A 73 -1.05 -4.31 33.66
N PHE A 74 -0.61 -3.91 34.85
CA PHE A 74 -0.61 -4.72 36.07
C PHE A 74 -1.94 -5.49 36.23
N PRO A 75 -1.92 -6.81 36.51
CA PRO A 75 -3.14 -7.52 36.86
C PRO A 75 -3.65 -7.00 38.20
N ARG A 76 -4.86 -6.41 38.19
CA ARG A 76 -5.56 -5.94 39.38
C ARG A 76 -5.95 -7.15 40.24
N ILE A 77 -5.23 -7.36 41.35
CA ILE A 77 -5.55 -8.40 42.34
C ILE A 77 -6.93 -8.09 42.93
N ARG A 78 -7.92 -8.93 42.64
CA ARG A 78 -9.24 -8.88 43.29
C ARG A 78 -9.13 -9.59 44.64
N VAL A 79 -9.04 -8.81 45.72
CA VAL A 79 -9.11 -9.32 47.10
C VAL A 79 -10.50 -9.94 47.30
N ARG A 80 -10.57 -11.26 47.50
CA ARG A 80 -11.78 -11.92 48.00
C ARG A 80 -11.97 -11.51 49.45
N LYS A 81 -13.05 -10.78 49.75
CA LYS A 81 -13.55 -10.67 51.13
C LYS A 81 -13.95 -12.06 51.59
N MET A 82 -13.27 -12.57 52.59
CA MET A 82 -13.76 -13.67 53.43
C MET A 82 -14.53 -13.02 54.58
N GLY A 83 -15.71 -13.57 54.89
CA GLY A 83 -16.62 -13.07 55.92
C GLY A 83 -16.04 -13.08 57.32
#